data_AF-A0A2S9AEI5-F1
#
_entry.id   AF-A0A2S9AEI5-F1
#
_cell.length_a   1.000
_cell.length_b   1.000
_cell.length_c   1.000
_cell.angle_alpha   90.00
_cell.angle_beta   90.00
_cell.angle_gamma   90.00
#
_symmetry.space_group_name_H-M   'P 1'
#
loop_
_entity.id
_entity.type
_entity.pdbx_description
1 polymer ?
#
loop_
_entity_poly.entity_id
_entity_poly.type
_entity_poly.pdbx_seq_one_letter_code
_entity_poly.pdbx_strand_id
1 'polypeptide(L)'
;MSSPGGDGTRDRPGSPVRPVAAIVIGALAIVWMILTMLDLRENDGIAPLIAMFGVPALAAAVIIQIVMTRVRGKERVGGAVFWWVLVVLPLGTLAAFIVAILRDPDYFIGDDGPWMLIWVPIFICLAILLGALVWFFFVFPAVMLVEVTGRILRGEAKPTAIIPSLVLLALGVLCVVGGLSIDTDSSGRASWGAIIAAFLGVPGGYDVVWPPGLWIVRGIILAIVLVFAVPAISRRIRS
;
A
#
# COMPACT_ATOMS: atom_id res chain seq x y z
N MET A 1 -44.77 -36.06 -19.66
CA MET A 1 -43.61 -36.93 -19.41
C MET A 1 -42.36 -36.06 -19.40
N SER A 2 -41.56 -36.24 -18.37
CA SER A 2 -40.39 -35.48 -17.91
C SER A 2 -39.50 -34.87 -18.99
N SER A 3 -39.42 -33.54 -18.99
CA SER A 3 -38.25 -32.81 -19.51
C SER A 3 -37.08 -33.04 -18.53
N PRO A 4 -35.89 -33.47 -18.98
CA PRO A 4 -34.74 -33.61 -18.10
C PRO A 4 -34.31 -32.21 -17.65
N GLY A 5 -34.30 -32.00 -16.34
CA GLY A 5 -33.71 -30.82 -15.73
C GLY A 5 -32.24 -30.74 -16.14
N GLY A 6 -31.96 -29.86 -17.10
CA GLY A 6 -30.61 -29.40 -17.38
C GLY A 6 -30.08 -28.79 -16.10
N ASP A 7 -29.14 -29.52 -15.49
CA ASP A 7 -28.44 -29.14 -14.28
C ASP A 7 -27.86 -27.75 -14.48
N GLY A 8 -28.47 -26.78 -13.79
CA GLY A 8 -28.17 -25.37 -13.89
C GLY A 8 -26.85 -25.06 -13.21
N THR A 9 -25.73 -25.57 -13.74
CA THR A 9 -24.38 -25.08 -13.46
C THR A 9 -24.15 -23.70 -14.06
N ARG A 10 -25.17 -22.83 -14.03
CA ARG A 10 -25.05 -21.40 -14.27
C ARG A 10 -24.33 -20.81 -13.06
N ASP A 11 -23.03 -20.64 -13.21
CA ASP A 11 -22.23 -19.56 -12.62
C ASP A 11 -22.74 -19.05 -11.27
N ARG A 12 -22.59 -19.87 -10.21
CA ARG A 12 -22.57 -19.28 -8.87
C ARG A 12 -21.33 -18.37 -8.85
N PRO A 13 -21.46 -17.05 -8.59
CA PRO A 13 -20.30 -16.19 -8.47
C PRO A 13 -19.35 -16.83 -7.46
N GLY A 14 -18.18 -17.26 -7.92
CA GLY A 14 -17.26 -18.06 -7.13
C GLY A 14 -16.95 -17.36 -5.80
N SER A 15 -16.96 -18.11 -4.70
CA SER A 15 -16.68 -17.55 -3.37
C SER A 15 -15.36 -16.79 -3.36
N PRO A 16 -15.31 -15.54 -2.85
CA PRO A 16 -14.07 -14.75 -2.78
C PRO A 16 -13.04 -15.36 -1.81
N VAL A 17 -13.40 -16.39 -1.06
CA VAL A 17 -12.50 -17.06 -0.10
C VAL A 17 -11.29 -17.67 -0.79
N ARG A 18 -11.44 -18.29 -1.96
CA ARG A 18 -10.30 -18.91 -2.68
C ARG A 18 -9.23 -17.90 -3.10
N PRO A 19 -9.55 -16.80 -3.81
CA PRO A 19 -8.54 -15.81 -4.18
C PRO A 19 -7.96 -15.12 -2.94
N VAL A 20 -8.76 -14.86 -1.91
CA VAL A 20 -8.28 -14.26 -0.66
C VAL A 20 -7.30 -15.19 0.06
N ALA A 21 -7.62 -16.48 0.17
CA ALA A 21 -6.72 -17.47 0.74
C ALA A 21 -5.42 -17.57 -0.06
N ALA A 22 -5.48 -17.56 -1.39
CA ALA A 22 -4.29 -17.58 -2.23
C ALA A 22 -3.39 -16.35 -2.01
N ILE A 23 -3.99 -15.15 -1.89
CA ILE A 23 -3.25 -13.91 -1.58
C ILE A 23 -2.60 -14.01 -0.20
N VAL A 24 -3.34 -14.44 0.83
CA VAL A 24 -2.80 -14.56 2.18
C VAL A 24 -1.68 -15.60 2.24
N ILE A 25 -1.86 -16.78 1.64
CA ILE A 25 -0.83 -17.81 1.60
C ILE A 25 0.41 -17.32 0.83
N GLY A 26 0.23 -16.66 -0.31
CA GLY A 26 1.33 -16.08 -1.08
C GLY A 26 2.07 -15.00 -0.29
N ALA A 27 1.35 -14.10 0.38
CA ALA A 27 1.92 -13.07 1.24
C ALA A 27 2.72 -13.70 2.40
N LEU A 28 2.17 -14.71 3.07
CA LEU A 28 2.87 -15.44 4.12
C LEU A 28 4.12 -16.15 3.57
N ALA A 29 4.04 -16.80 2.41
CA ALA A 29 5.22 -17.42 1.80
C ALA A 29 6.33 -16.40 1.53
N ILE A 30 5.98 -15.19 1.06
CA ILE A 30 6.94 -14.10 0.85
C ILE A 30 7.53 -13.62 2.19
N VAL A 31 6.70 -13.39 3.20
CA VAL A 31 7.15 -12.99 4.56
C VAL A 31 8.14 -14.02 5.12
N TRP A 32 7.79 -15.30 5.06
CA TRP A 32 8.65 -16.39 5.51
C TRP A 32 9.95 -16.43 4.72
N MET A 33 9.89 -16.33 3.40
CA MET A 33 11.07 -16.28 2.55
C MET A 33 11.99 -15.12 2.91
N ILE A 34 11.45 -13.90 3.08
CA ILE A 34 12.24 -12.71 3.46
C ILE A 34 12.91 -12.92 4.81
N LEU A 35 12.18 -13.43 5.82
CA LEU A 35 12.69 -13.54 7.18
C LEU A 35 13.59 -14.75 7.42
N THR A 36 13.50 -15.79 6.59
CA THR A 36 14.28 -17.03 6.77
C THR A 36 15.37 -17.24 5.73
N MET A 37 15.28 -16.61 4.55
CA MET A 37 16.26 -16.84 3.47
C MET A 37 17.19 -15.66 3.23
N LEU A 38 16.83 -14.44 3.65
CA LEU A 38 17.71 -13.28 3.53
C LEU A 38 18.56 -13.12 4.78
N ASP A 39 19.79 -12.63 4.59
CA ASP A 39 20.58 -12.09 5.69
C ASP A 39 19.98 -10.75 6.10
N LEU A 40 19.49 -10.68 7.35
CA LEU A 40 18.79 -9.51 7.88
C LEU A 40 19.77 -8.37 8.21
N ARG A 41 21.05 -8.70 8.44
CA ARG A 41 22.10 -7.73 8.78
C ARG A 41 22.66 -7.03 7.55
N GLU A 42 22.78 -7.72 6.44
CA GLU A 42 23.29 -7.15 5.18
C GLU A 42 22.37 -6.09 4.57
N ASN A 43 21.10 -6.04 4.99
CA ASN A 43 20.05 -5.22 4.37
C ASN A 43 19.54 -4.10 5.28
N ASP A 44 20.33 -3.65 6.26
CA ASP A 44 20.02 -2.56 7.20
C ASP A 44 18.62 -2.64 7.85
N GLY A 45 18.10 -3.85 8.07
CA GLY A 45 16.76 -4.04 8.63
C GLY A 45 15.58 -3.66 7.75
N ILE A 46 15.81 -3.34 6.48
CA ILE A 46 14.75 -3.13 5.48
C ILE A 46 13.95 -4.42 5.26
N ALA A 47 14.61 -5.57 5.22
CA ALA A 47 13.94 -6.86 5.01
C ALA A 47 12.88 -7.17 6.10
N PRO A 48 13.21 -7.09 7.41
CA PRO A 48 12.22 -7.15 8.48
C PRO A 48 11.10 -6.12 8.36
N LEU A 49 11.40 -4.87 8.00
CA LEU A 49 10.39 -3.82 7.83
C LEU A 49 9.41 -4.14 6.68
N ILE A 50 9.91 -4.62 5.54
CA ILE A 50 9.07 -5.04 4.41
C ILE A 50 8.20 -6.24 4.80
N ALA A 51 8.77 -7.23 5.51
CA ALA A 51 8.01 -8.40 5.96
C ALA A 51 6.95 -8.04 7.01
N MET A 52 7.22 -7.08 7.90
CA MET A 52 6.30 -6.65 8.95
C MET A 52 5.20 -5.72 8.44
N PHE A 53 5.56 -4.73 7.62
CA PHE A 53 4.65 -3.68 7.16
C PHE A 53 4.25 -3.85 5.70
N GLY A 54 5.23 -3.94 4.80
CA GLY A 54 5.00 -3.87 3.36
C GLY A 54 4.11 -4.99 2.83
N VAL A 55 4.51 -6.24 3.08
CA VAL A 55 3.80 -7.42 2.54
C VAL A 55 2.38 -7.55 3.13
N PRO A 56 2.17 -7.44 4.46
CA PRO A 56 0.82 -7.50 5.03
C PRO A 56 -0.08 -6.34 4.58
N ALA A 57 0.45 -5.11 4.51
CA ALA A 57 -0.31 -3.95 4.04
C ALA A 57 -0.73 -4.11 2.57
N LEU A 58 0.16 -4.57 1.70
CA LEU A 58 -0.16 -4.81 0.29
C LEU A 58 -1.21 -5.93 0.14
N ALA A 59 -1.05 -7.04 0.86
CA ALA A 59 -2.01 -8.13 0.84
C ALA A 59 -3.40 -7.66 1.29
N ALA A 60 -3.47 -6.93 2.40
CA ALA A 60 -4.71 -6.33 2.89
C ALA A 60 -5.30 -5.36 1.85
N ALA A 61 -4.48 -4.54 1.20
CA ALA A 61 -4.95 -3.59 0.19
C ALA A 61 -5.60 -4.27 -1.02
N VAL A 62 -5.00 -5.36 -1.52
CA VAL A 62 -5.55 -6.15 -2.63
C VAL A 62 -6.86 -6.83 -2.21
N ILE A 63 -6.92 -7.35 -0.98
CA ILE A 63 -8.14 -8.00 -0.48
C ILE A 63 -9.27 -6.98 -0.28
N ILE A 64 -8.97 -5.79 0.22
CA ILE A 64 -9.93 -4.67 0.29
C ILE A 64 -10.48 -4.37 -1.10
N GLN A 65 -9.64 -4.33 -2.14
CA GLN A 65 -10.11 -4.10 -3.51
C GLN A 65 -11.09 -5.20 -3.96
N ILE A 66 -10.80 -6.47 -3.71
CA ILE A 66 -11.70 -7.59 -4.04
C ILE A 66 -13.05 -7.42 -3.32
N VAL A 67 -13.00 -7.13 -2.02
CA VAL A 67 -14.19 -6.90 -1.19
C VAL A 67 -15.01 -5.72 -1.73
N MET A 68 -14.37 -4.60 -2.05
CA MET A 68 -15.05 -3.40 -2.55
C MET A 68 -15.70 -3.63 -3.91
N THR A 69 -15.07 -4.36 -4.83
CA THR A 69 -15.67 -4.73 -6.11
C THR A 69 -16.93 -5.57 -5.91
N ARG A 70 -16.89 -6.53 -4.98
CA ARG A 70 -18.05 -7.38 -4.64
C ARG A 70 -19.19 -6.60 -3.98
N VAL A 71 -18.86 -5.71 -3.04
CA VAL A 71 -19.83 -4.84 -2.37
C VAL A 71 -20.51 -3.91 -3.37
N ARG A 72 -19.77 -3.33 -4.33
CA ARG A 72 -20.34 -2.55 -5.44
C ARG A 72 -21.29 -3.38 -6.31
N GLY A 73 -20.97 -4.66 -6.53
CA GLY A 73 -21.83 -5.63 -7.21
C GLY A 73 -23.04 -6.12 -6.39
N LYS A 74 -23.24 -5.62 -5.16
CA LYS A 74 -24.26 -6.09 -4.20
C LYS A 74 -24.12 -7.58 -3.85
N GLU A 75 -22.92 -8.13 -3.98
CA GLU A 75 -22.64 -9.51 -3.63
C GLU A 75 -22.27 -9.64 -2.15
N ARG A 76 -22.65 -10.75 -1.52
CA ARG A 76 -22.33 -11.01 -0.11
C ARG A 76 -20.87 -11.40 0.06
N VAL A 77 -20.20 -10.78 1.02
CA VAL A 77 -18.84 -11.14 1.44
C VAL A 77 -18.97 -12.07 2.65
N GLY A 78 -18.51 -13.31 2.51
CA GLY A 78 -18.55 -14.29 3.60
C GLY A 78 -17.58 -13.93 4.73
N GLY A 79 -17.96 -14.20 5.98
CA GLY A 79 -17.11 -13.97 7.16
C GLY A 79 -15.73 -14.63 7.09
N ALA A 80 -15.62 -15.74 6.34
CA ALA A 80 -14.35 -16.40 6.06
C ALA A 80 -13.30 -15.48 5.40
N VAL A 81 -13.70 -14.50 4.58
CA VAL A 81 -12.76 -13.52 4.00
C VAL A 81 -12.07 -12.72 5.09
N PHE A 82 -12.85 -12.24 6.07
CA PHE A 82 -12.32 -11.47 7.20
C PHE A 82 -11.45 -12.34 8.11
N TRP A 83 -11.78 -13.62 8.29
CA TRP A 83 -10.93 -14.56 9.03
C TRP A 83 -9.53 -14.68 8.43
N TRP A 84 -9.42 -14.82 7.11
CA TRP A 84 -8.11 -14.90 6.44
C TRP A 84 -7.26 -13.64 6.64
N VAL A 85 -7.87 -12.45 6.57
CA VAL A 85 -7.14 -11.18 6.70
C VAL A 85 -6.83 -10.82 8.15
N LEU A 86 -7.80 -10.98 9.05
CA LEU A 86 -7.70 -10.47 10.42
C LEU A 86 -7.12 -11.49 11.40
N VAL A 87 -7.04 -12.77 11.02
CA VAL A 87 -6.52 -13.83 11.89
C VAL A 87 -5.37 -14.56 11.22
N VAL A 88 -5.57 -15.13 10.03
CA VAL A 88 -4.54 -15.99 9.41
C VAL A 88 -3.30 -15.19 9.00
N LEU A 89 -3.47 -14.07 8.31
CA LEU A 89 -2.36 -13.20 7.91
C LEU A 89 -1.54 -12.67 9.10
N PRO A 90 -2.12 -12.05 10.15
CA PRO A 90 -1.34 -11.54 11.27
C PRO A 90 -0.67 -12.65 12.07
N LEU A 91 -1.38 -13.74 12.37
CA LEU A 91 -0.79 -14.86 13.13
C LEU A 91 0.31 -15.58 12.34
N GLY A 92 0.12 -15.77 11.03
CA GLY A 92 1.14 -16.37 10.17
C GLY A 92 2.39 -15.49 10.04
N THR A 93 2.21 -14.16 10.02
CA THR A 93 3.31 -13.19 10.00
C THR A 93 4.04 -13.20 11.35
N LEU A 94 3.29 -13.20 12.46
CA LEU A 94 3.84 -13.29 13.80
C LEU A 94 4.65 -14.58 14.00
N ALA A 95 4.14 -15.71 13.51
CA ALA A 95 4.85 -16.98 13.56
C ALA A 95 6.19 -16.92 12.80
N ALA A 96 6.22 -16.28 11.63
CA ALA A 96 7.46 -16.07 10.87
C ALA A 96 8.47 -15.24 11.67
N PHE A 97 8.01 -14.16 12.31
CA PHE A 97 8.84 -13.32 13.19
C PHE A 97 9.37 -14.09 14.39
N ILE A 98 8.53 -14.89 15.07
CA ILE A 98 8.98 -15.73 16.19
C ILE A 98 10.12 -16.65 15.74
N VAL A 99 9.99 -17.30 14.58
CA VAL A 99 11.06 -18.16 14.03
C VAL A 99 12.32 -17.36 13.72
N ALA A 100 12.19 -16.18 13.10
CA ALA A 100 13.34 -15.32 12.79
C ALA A 100 14.06 -14.83 14.05
N ILE A 101 13.32 -14.45 15.09
CA ILE A 101 13.84 -14.04 16.40
C ILE A 101 14.58 -15.18 17.08
N LEU A 102 14.04 -16.40 17.02
CA LEU A 102 14.69 -17.58 17.60
C LEU A 102 15.97 -17.96 16.84
N ARG A 103 16.06 -17.64 15.54
CA ARG A 103 17.25 -17.89 14.72
C ARG A 103 18.37 -16.90 15.02
N ASP A 104 18.04 -15.62 15.08
CA ASP A 104 19.01 -14.52 15.19
C ASP A 104 18.62 -13.57 16.36
N PRO A 105 18.66 -14.03 17.63
CA PRO A 105 18.13 -13.28 18.77
C PRO A 105 18.86 -11.95 19.02
N ASP A 106 20.18 -11.92 18.82
CA ASP A 106 21.01 -10.72 19.02
C ASP A 106 20.61 -9.57 18.09
N TYR A 107 20.06 -9.90 16.91
CA TYR A 107 19.61 -8.89 15.94
C TYR A 107 18.31 -8.21 16.38
N PHE A 108 17.40 -8.95 17.02
CA PHE A 108 16.05 -8.46 17.36
C PHE A 108 15.90 -7.96 18.80
N ILE A 109 16.67 -8.52 19.74
CA ILE A 109 16.56 -8.19 21.16
C ILE A 109 17.51 -7.04 21.54
N GLY A 110 18.65 -6.91 20.83
CA GLY A 110 19.65 -5.86 21.08
C GLY A 110 20.08 -5.78 22.55
N ASP A 111 20.69 -4.64 22.91
CA ASP A 111 21.10 -4.36 24.30
C ASP A 111 19.94 -3.82 25.16
N ASP A 112 18.86 -3.31 24.53
CA ASP A 112 17.69 -2.71 25.19
C ASP A 112 16.70 -3.74 25.75
N GLY A 113 16.93 -5.04 25.48
CA GLY A 113 16.19 -6.15 26.05
C GLY A 113 14.91 -6.55 25.29
N PRO A 114 14.21 -7.61 25.74
CA PRO A 114 13.16 -8.29 24.96
C PRO A 114 11.85 -7.49 24.81
N TRP A 115 11.81 -6.24 25.28
CA TRP A 115 10.62 -5.40 25.22
C TRP A 115 10.16 -5.12 23.78
N MET A 116 11.08 -5.11 22.81
CA MET A 116 10.75 -4.99 21.37
C MET A 116 9.81 -6.11 20.88
N LEU A 117 9.83 -7.29 21.52
CA LEU A 117 9.00 -8.43 21.12
C LEU A 117 7.51 -8.19 21.35
N ILE A 118 7.15 -7.35 22.33
CA ILE A 118 5.74 -6.98 22.61
C ILE A 118 5.18 -6.08 21.50
N TRP A 119 6.03 -5.31 20.84
CA TRP A 119 5.62 -4.40 19.78
C TRP A 119 5.36 -5.08 18.45
N VAL A 120 6.01 -6.23 18.18
CA VAL A 120 5.83 -7.00 16.93
C VAL A 120 4.35 -7.28 16.59
N PRO A 121 3.52 -7.88 17.48
CA PRO A 121 2.11 -8.11 17.18
C PRO A 121 1.33 -6.81 16.96
N ILE A 122 1.67 -5.73 17.67
CA ILE A 122 1.04 -4.41 17.50
C ILE A 122 1.36 -3.85 16.12
N PHE A 123 2.62 -3.91 15.68
CA PHE A 123 3.05 -3.44 14.38
C PHE A 123 2.43 -4.24 13.23
N ILE A 124 2.27 -5.56 13.38
CA ILE A 124 1.58 -6.39 12.39
C ILE A 124 0.10 -5.95 12.25
N CYS A 125 -0.59 -5.67 13.37
CA CYS A 125 -1.95 -5.13 13.31
C CYS A 125 -1.98 -3.75 12.63
N LEU A 126 -1.03 -2.87 12.96
CA LEU A 126 -0.89 -1.56 12.31
C LEU A 126 -0.61 -1.70 10.81
N ALA A 127 0.18 -2.69 10.38
CA ALA A 127 0.44 -2.98 8.98
C ALA A 127 -0.84 -3.36 8.21
N ILE A 128 -1.69 -4.18 8.82
CA ILE A 128 -2.98 -4.56 8.21
C ILE A 128 -3.87 -3.32 8.05
N LEU A 129 -3.90 -2.45 9.07
CA LEU A 129 -4.63 -1.17 8.99
C LEU A 129 -4.03 -0.23 7.93
N LEU A 130 -2.70 -0.18 7.81
CA LEU A 130 -2.00 0.56 6.76
C LEU A 130 -2.39 0.07 5.37
N GLY A 131 -2.83 -1.19 5.23
CA GLY A 131 -3.39 -1.72 4.00
C GLY A 131 -4.58 -0.92 3.45
N ALA A 132 -5.38 -0.27 4.29
CA ALA A 132 -6.44 0.64 3.83
C ALA A 132 -5.87 1.91 3.18
N LEU A 133 -4.76 2.43 3.72
CA LEU A 133 -4.05 3.58 3.17
C LEU A 133 -3.40 3.22 1.83
N VAL A 134 -2.71 2.07 1.78
CA VAL A 134 -2.11 1.53 0.55
C VAL A 134 -3.19 1.28 -0.51
N TRP A 135 -4.34 0.75 -0.11
CA TRP A 135 -5.47 0.58 -1.00
C TRP A 135 -5.93 1.92 -1.58
N PHE A 136 -6.16 2.91 -0.74
CA PHE A 136 -6.70 4.21 -1.17
C PHE A 136 -5.77 4.96 -2.12
N PHE A 137 -4.46 4.96 -1.86
CA PHE A 137 -3.48 5.72 -2.64
C PHE A 137 -2.90 4.98 -3.84
N PHE A 138 -2.89 3.64 -3.83
CA PHE A 138 -2.25 2.86 -4.90
C PHE A 138 -3.23 1.93 -5.61
N VAL A 139 -3.84 0.99 -4.89
CA VAL A 139 -4.64 -0.07 -5.52
C VAL A 139 -5.92 0.49 -6.16
N PHE A 140 -6.69 1.26 -5.40
CA PHE A 140 -7.93 1.88 -5.87
C PHE A 140 -7.72 2.77 -7.11
N PRO A 141 -6.79 3.75 -7.10
CA PRO A 141 -6.60 4.62 -8.24
C PRO A 141 -5.96 3.87 -9.42
N ALA A 142 -5.14 2.85 -9.21
CA ALA A 142 -4.65 1.99 -10.29
C ALA A 142 -5.78 1.23 -10.99
N VAL A 143 -6.70 0.64 -10.23
CA VAL A 143 -7.88 -0.03 -10.81
C VAL A 143 -8.77 0.98 -11.56
N MET A 144 -9.03 2.14 -10.96
CA MET A 144 -9.79 3.20 -11.66
C MET A 144 -9.10 3.65 -12.94
N LEU A 145 -7.78 3.78 -12.94
CA LEU A 145 -7.01 4.16 -14.12
C LEU A 145 -7.21 3.16 -15.26
N VAL A 146 -7.13 1.86 -14.97
CA VAL A 146 -7.37 0.78 -15.94
C VAL A 146 -8.80 0.84 -16.48
N GLU A 147 -9.80 0.95 -15.59
CA GLU A 147 -11.21 1.02 -15.98
C GLU A 147 -11.52 2.24 -16.86
N VAL A 148 -11.03 3.42 -16.47
CA VAL A 148 -11.24 4.67 -17.21
C VAL A 148 -10.51 4.63 -18.55
N THR A 149 -9.28 4.12 -18.59
CA THR A 149 -8.53 3.97 -19.85
C THR A 149 -9.30 3.08 -20.83
N GLY A 150 -9.83 1.95 -20.36
CA GLY A 150 -10.65 1.08 -21.19
C GLY A 150 -11.95 1.73 -21.70
N ARG A 151 -12.54 2.67 -20.95
CA ARG A 151 -13.70 3.46 -21.41
C ARG A 151 -13.33 4.53 -22.43
N ILE A 152 -12.17 5.18 -22.25
CA ILE A 152 -11.66 6.18 -23.22
C ILE A 152 -11.35 5.51 -24.55
N LEU A 153 -10.70 4.35 -24.54
CA LEU A 153 -10.41 3.58 -25.75
C LEU A 153 -11.67 3.15 -26.51
N ARG A 154 -12.80 2.99 -25.80
CA ARG A 154 -14.12 2.72 -26.39
C ARG A 154 -14.92 3.97 -26.76
N GLY A 155 -14.37 5.17 -26.51
CA GLY A 155 -15.07 6.44 -26.75
C GLY A 155 -16.20 6.76 -25.76
N GLU A 156 -16.32 6.00 -24.67
CA GLU A 156 -17.39 6.12 -23.68
C GLU A 156 -17.10 7.19 -22.60
N ALA A 157 -15.85 7.68 -22.53
CA ALA A 157 -15.41 8.63 -21.50
C ALA A 157 -14.48 9.71 -22.06
N LYS A 158 -14.51 10.89 -21.44
CA LYS A 158 -13.59 11.99 -21.75
C LYS A 158 -12.19 11.70 -21.19
N PRO A 159 -11.10 12.09 -21.87
CA PRO A 159 -9.73 11.92 -21.37
C PRO A 159 -9.50 12.53 -19.98
N THR A 160 -10.22 13.59 -19.63
CA THR A 160 -10.15 14.24 -18.32
C THR A 160 -10.59 13.35 -17.15
N ALA A 161 -11.26 12.24 -17.40
CA ALA A 161 -11.69 11.30 -16.36
C ALA A 161 -10.51 10.55 -15.70
N ILE A 162 -9.32 10.54 -16.32
CA ILE A 162 -8.10 9.91 -15.78
C ILE A 162 -7.51 10.75 -14.62
N ILE A 163 -7.78 12.05 -14.62
CA ILE A 163 -7.14 13.03 -13.75
C ILE A 163 -7.22 12.65 -12.24
N PRO A 164 -8.39 12.29 -11.67
CA PRO A 164 -8.47 11.95 -10.24
C PRO A 164 -7.59 10.76 -9.85
N SER A 165 -7.51 9.73 -10.70
CA SER A 165 -6.67 8.55 -10.46
C SER A 165 -5.18 8.91 -10.47
N LEU A 166 -4.76 9.74 -11.43
CA LEU A 166 -3.37 10.23 -11.48
C LEU A 166 -3.01 11.08 -10.26
N VAL A 167 -3.92 11.93 -9.78
CA VAL A 167 -3.69 12.74 -8.58
C VAL A 167 -3.51 11.86 -7.35
N LEU A 168 -4.39 10.86 -7.15
CA LEU A 168 -4.27 9.96 -6.00
C LEU A 168 -2.98 9.14 -6.04
N LEU A 169 -2.61 8.60 -7.20
CA LEU A 169 -1.33 7.90 -7.38
C LEU A 169 -0.15 8.83 -7.14
N ALA A 170 -0.19 10.05 -7.68
CA ALA A 170 0.85 11.04 -7.49
C ALA A 170 1.03 11.40 -6.02
N LEU A 171 -0.07 11.57 -5.27
CA LEU A 171 -0.02 11.80 -3.82
C LEU A 171 0.59 10.60 -3.08
N GLY A 172 0.20 9.37 -3.42
CA GLY A 172 0.80 8.16 -2.85
C GLY A 172 2.30 8.08 -3.09
N VAL A 173 2.73 8.28 -4.33
CA VAL A 173 4.15 8.31 -4.71
C VAL A 173 4.89 9.44 -3.98
N LEU A 174 4.28 10.62 -3.87
CA LEU A 174 4.87 11.76 -3.16
C LEU A 174 5.07 11.44 -1.67
N CYS A 175 4.11 10.79 -1.01
CA CYS A 175 4.25 10.35 0.38
C CYS A 175 5.39 9.34 0.55
N VAL A 176 5.47 8.32 -0.32
CA VAL A 176 6.49 7.26 -0.21
C VAL A 176 7.87 7.78 -0.57
N VAL A 177 8.02 8.35 -1.78
CA VAL A 177 9.31 8.85 -2.26
C VAL A 177 9.78 10.01 -1.40
N GLY A 178 8.87 10.91 -1.01
CA GLY A 178 9.18 12.02 -0.13
C GLY A 178 9.66 11.57 1.25
N GLY A 179 8.98 10.60 1.87
CA GLY A 179 9.39 10.01 3.15
C GLY A 179 10.72 9.27 3.08
N LEU A 180 11.03 8.63 1.96
CA LEU A 180 12.33 7.95 1.76
C LEU A 180 13.48 8.91 1.40
N SER A 181 13.17 10.14 0.98
CA SER A 181 14.19 11.07 0.47
C SER A 181 14.72 12.05 1.50
N ILE A 182 14.05 12.19 2.64
CA ILE A 182 14.34 13.20 3.66
C ILE A 182 14.56 12.49 4.99
N ASP A 183 15.70 12.77 5.61
CA ASP A 183 15.92 12.48 7.02
C ASP A 183 15.47 13.69 7.85
N THR A 184 14.69 13.42 8.91
CA THR A 184 14.18 14.44 9.83
C THR A 184 14.66 14.26 11.25
N ASP A 185 15.58 13.33 11.50
CA ASP A 185 16.12 13.04 12.84
C ASP A 185 16.81 14.27 13.46
N SER A 186 17.35 15.17 12.63
CA SER A 186 17.94 16.44 13.06
C SER A 186 16.93 17.57 13.30
N SER A 187 15.67 17.44 12.85
CA SER A 187 14.72 18.57 12.73
C SER A 187 13.65 18.64 13.82
N GLY A 188 13.60 17.68 14.75
CA GLY A 188 12.67 17.65 15.89
C GLY A 188 11.18 17.49 15.50
N ARG A 189 10.29 17.43 16.51
CA ARG A 189 8.83 17.11 16.37
C ARG A 189 8.00 18.07 15.50
N ALA A 190 8.59 19.14 14.97
CA ALA A 190 7.94 20.15 14.11
C ALA A 190 8.58 20.24 12.71
N SER A 191 9.05 19.11 12.16
CA SER A 191 9.73 19.02 10.86
C SER A 191 8.84 19.27 9.62
N TRP A 192 7.53 19.46 9.80
CA TRP A 192 6.58 19.70 8.69
C TRP A 192 6.99 20.83 7.76
N GLY A 193 7.50 21.94 8.32
CA GLY A 193 8.00 23.07 7.52
C GLY A 193 9.25 22.71 6.71
N ALA A 194 10.14 21.90 7.28
CA ALA A 194 11.36 21.43 6.62
C ALA A 194 11.03 20.43 5.48
N ILE A 195 10.06 19.54 5.69
CA ILE A 195 9.57 18.60 4.66
C ILE A 195 8.96 19.38 3.47
N ILE A 196 8.11 20.36 3.75
CA ILE A 196 7.50 21.20 2.70
C ILE A 196 8.58 22.02 1.98
N ALA A 197 9.52 22.61 2.70
CA ALA A 197 10.64 23.35 2.12
C ALA A 197 11.49 22.47 1.20
N ALA A 198 11.79 21.24 1.63
CA ALA A 198 12.53 20.25 0.84
C ALA A 198 11.83 19.91 -0.47
N PHE A 199 10.52 19.63 -0.40
CA PHE A 199 9.68 19.34 -1.56
C PHE A 199 9.57 20.51 -2.53
N LEU A 200 9.64 21.75 -2.05
CA LEU A 200 9.61 22.96 -2.90
C LEU A 200 10.99 23.42 -3.37
N GLY A 201 12.07 22.81 -2.89
CA GLY A 201 13.43 23.21 -3.23
C GLY A 201 13.95 24.44 -2.51
N VAL A 202 13.32 24.80 -1.38
CA VAL A 202 13.79 25.85 -0.50
C VAL A 202 14.86 25.27 0.43
N PRO A 203 16.07 25.85 0.50
CA PRO A 203 17.11 25.38 1.41
C PRO A 203 16.64 25.47 2.87
N GLY A 204 16.97 24.47 3.69
CA GLY A 204 16.55 24.38 5.09
C GLY A 204 17.38 23.36 5.88
N GLY A 205 17.06 23.20 7.17
CA GLY A 205 17.75 22.26 8.07
C GLY A 205 17.23 20.82 7.94
N TYR A 206 17.18 20.30 6.72
CA TYR A 206 16.82 18.91 6.41
C TYR A 206 17.97 18.25 5.66
N ASP A 207 18.17 16.95 5.90
CA ASP A 207 19.17 16.17 5.19
C ASP A 207 18.51 15.36 4.08
N VAL A 208 19.11 15.42 2.88
CA VAL A 208 18.61 14.72 1.70
C VAL A 208 19.34 13.40 1.58
N VAL A 209 18.66 12.32 1.98
CA VAL A 209 19.19 10.95 1.92
C VAL A 209 19.17 10.42 0.49
N TRP A 210 18.13 10.76 -0.27
CA TRP A 210 17.97 10.29 -1.65
C TRP A 210 17.67 11.44 -2.62
N PRO A 211 18.71 12.10 -3.17
CA PRO A 211 18.54 13.23 -4.08
C PRO A 211 17.69 12.93 -5.33
N PRO A 212 17.84 11.77 -6.02
CA PRO A 212 16.99 11.41 -7.14
C PRO A 212 15.50 11.34 -6.79
N GLY A 213 15.15 10.76 -5.64
CA GLY A 213 13.76 10.68 -5.19
C GLY A 213 13.15 12.07 -4.99
N LEU A 214 13.92 12.99 -4.45
CA LEU A 214 13.48 14.36 -4.22
C LEU A 214 13.24 15.14 -5.53
N TRP A 215 13.99 14.85 -6.59
CA TRP A 215 13.71 15.36 -7.94
C TRP A 215 12.40 14.81 -8.52
N ILE A 216 12.10 13.52 -8.28
CA ILE A 216 10.83 12.91 -8.68
C ILE A 216 9.67 13.63 -7.98
N VAL A 217 9.78 13.86 -6.68
CA VAL A 217 8.77 14.59 -5.88
C VAL A 217 8.55 16.00 -6.45
N ARG A 218 9.63 16.75 -6.69
CA ARG A 218 9.55 18.10 -7.29
C ARG A 218 8.89 18.07 -8.67
N GLY A 219 9.24 17.10 -9.52
CA GLY A 219 8.65 16.93 -10.84
C GLY A 219 7.14 16.65 -10.76
N ILE A 220 6.71 15.81 -9.82
CA ILE A 220 5.28 15.53 -9.57
C ILE A 220 4.55 16.80 -9.10
N ILE A 221 5.12 17.53 -8.14
CA ILE A 221 4.54 18.80 -7.64
C ILE A 221 4.39 19.79 -8.79
N LEU A 222 5.44 19.97 -9.59
CA LEU A 222 5.40 20.87 -10.75
C LEU A 222 4.30 20.46 -11.73
N ALA A 223 4.17 19.17 -12.06
CA ALA A 223 3.12 18.67 -12.94
C ALA A 223 1.71 18.96 -12.37
N ILE A 224 1.49 18.76 -11.07
CA ILE A 224 0.22 19.09 -10.41
C ILE A 224 -0.07 20.59 -10.51
N VAL A 225 0.90 21.45 -10.20
CA VAL A 225 0.75 22.91 -10.29
C VAL A 225 0.40 23.34 -11.73
N LEU A 226 1.10 22.80 -12.73
CA LEU A 226 0.84 23.11 -14.14
C LEU A 226 -0.55 22.64 -14.61
N VAL A 227 -1.00 21.47 -14.17
CA VAL A 227 -2.29 20.90 -14.59
C VAL A 227 -3.48 21.56 -13.89
N PHE A 228 -3.34 21.97 -12.62
CA PHE A 228 -4.47 22.47 -11.82
C PHE A 228 -4.42 23.98 -11.53
N ALA A 229 -3.26 24.51 -11.13
CA ALA A 229 -3.15 25.91 -10.71
C ALA A 229 -3.12 26.87 -11.92
N VAL A 230 -2.37 26.54 -12.98
CA VAL A 230 -2.27 27.41 -14.16
C VAL A 230 -3.62 27.60 -14.87
N PRO A 231 -4.44 26.56 -15.11
CA PRO A 231 -5.76 26.75 -15.72
C PRO A 231 -6.73 27.51 -14.80
N ALA A 232 -6.67 27.30 -13.49
CA ALA A 232 -7.50 28.03 -12.53
C ALA A 232 -7.16 29.53 -12.49
N ILE A 233 -5.87 29.89 -12.48
CA ILE A 233 -5.40 31.28 -12.52
C ILE A 233 -5.76 31.93 -13.86
N SER A 234 -5.55 31.22 -14.98
CA SER A 234 -5.87 31.75 -16.32
C SER A 234 -7.36 32.06 -16.50
N ARG A 235 -8.26 31.24 -15.91
CA ARG A 235 -9.70 31.50 -15.88
C ARG A 235 -10.06 32.71 -15.02
N ARG A 236 -9.38 32.90 -13.89
CA ARG A 236 -9.62 34.00 -12.94
C ARG A 236 -9.12 35.36 -13.46
N ILE A 237 -8.12 35.37 -14.33
CA ILE A 237 -7.63 36.60 -15.00
C ILE A 237 -8.50 36.97 -16.21
N ARG A 238 -9.20 36.00 -16.82
CA ARG A 238 -10.11 36.22 -17.95
C ARG A 238 -11.55 36.55 -17.56
N SER A 239 -11.94 36.28 -16.30
CA SER A 239 -13.22 36.69 -15.70
C SER A 239 -13.13 38.09 -15.14
#